data_AF-A0A0L6VK29-F1
#
_entry.id   AF-A0A0L6VK29-F1
#
_cell.length_a   1.000
_cell.length_b   1.000
_cell.length_c   1.000
_cell.angle_alpha   90.00
_cell.angle_beta   90.00
_cell.angle_gamma   90.00
#
_symmetry.space_group_name_H-M   'P 1'
#
loop_
_entity.id
_entity.type
_entity.pdbx_description
1 polymer ?
#
loop_
_entity_poly.entity_id
_entity_poly.type
_entity_poly.pdbx_seq_one_letter_code
_entity_poly.pdbx_strand_id
1 'polypeptide(L)'
;TLKGAREARSKLGKHTMHLSEFNICYVQTSLSQLGLWCCMPNLNEQPDSLYNEAHQIFVIKSFRQLTAGGAYKYMNMNEAYINDLELLKQAYDHYVHYSFTKKVAKERKEEGKHHRDEERKLIQTAPERVG
;
A
#
# COMPACT_ATOMS: atom_id res chain seq x y z
N THR A 1 27.00 -2.10 -5.14
CA THR A 1 27.59 -3.17 -4.30
C THR A 1 26.67 -3.50 -3.14
N LEU A 2 26.67 -4.75 -2.65
CA LEU A 2 25.90 -5.22 -1.48
C LEU A 2 26.01 -4.29 -0.26
N LYS A 3 27.16 -3.63 -0.09
CA LYS A 3 27.42 -2.62 0.94
C LYS A 3 26.52 -1.37 0.79
N GLY A 4 26.35 -0.85 -0.43
CA GLY A 4 25.47 0.29 -0.70
C GLY A 4 23.97 -0.03 -0.51
N ALA A 5 23.55 -1.27 -0.80
CA ALA A 5 22.17 -1.73 -0.54
C ALA A 5 21.88 -1.92 0.97
N ARG A 6 22.92 -2.19 1.77
CA ARG A 6 22.83 -2.30 3.24
C ARG A 6 22.84 -0.92 3.91
N GLU A 7 23.64 0.01 3.40
CA GLU A 7 23.68 1.41 3.85
C GLU A 7 22.41 2.20 3.47
N ALA A 8 21.80 1.89 2.31
CA ALA A 8 20.50 2.44 1.92
C ALA A 8 19.37 1.95 2.84
N ARG A 9 19.41 0.66 3.25
CA ARG A 9 18.48 0.09 4.24
C ARG A 9 18.59 0.74 5.62
N SER A 10 19.78 1.11 6.06
CA SER A 10 19.97 1.79 7.35
C SER A 10 19.60 3.27 7.34
N LYS A 11 19.42 3.89 6.15
CA LYS A 11 18.93 5.27 5.99
C LYS A 11 17.42 5.39 5.84
N LEU A 12 16.70 4.27 5.67
CA LEU A 12 15.24 4.26 5.69
C LEU A 12 14.80 4.35 7.16
N GLY A 13 14.27 5.51 7.56
CA GLY A 13 14.17 5.95 8.95
C GLY A 13 13.41 5.04 9.92
N LYS A 14 13.35 5.47 11.19
CA LYS A 14 12.74 4.79 12.35
C LYS A 14 11.25 4.38 12.18
N HIS A 15 10.63 4.63 11.03
CA HIS A 15 9.24 4.30 10.68
C HIS A 15 9.13 3.40 9.44
N THR A 16 10.23 2.77 9.04
CA THR A 16 10.19 1.78 7.96
C THR A 16 9.50 0.51 8.47
N MET A 17 8.43 0.10 7.79
CA MET A 17 7.82 -1.21 7.99
C MET A 17 8.89 -2.31 7.91
N HIS A 18 9.20 -2.96 9.03
CA HIS A 18 10.14 -4.07 9.05
C HIS A 18 9.46 -5.34 8.48
N LEU A 19 9.29 -5.37 7.16
CA LEU A 19 8.91 -6.58 6.43
C LEU A 19 10.12 -7.52 6.40
N SER A 20 9.91 -8.78 6.77
CA SER A 20 10.97 -9.80 6.66
C SER A 20 11.37 -10.00 5.19
N GLU A 21 12.61 -10.43 4.96
CA GLU A 21 13.08 -10.78 3.62
C GLU A 21 12.19 -11.84 2.97
N PHE A 22 11.68 -12.79 3.77
CA PHE A 22 10.68 -13.76 3.34
C PHE A 22 9.42 -13.11 2.75
N ASN A 23 8.85 -12.11 3.43
CA ASN A 23 7.67 -11.40 2.94
C ASN A 23 7.94 -10.66 1.64
N ILE A 24 9.13 -10.05 1.50
CA ILE A 24 9.53 -9.37 0.27
C ILE A 24 9.62 -10.36 -0.89
N CYS A 25 10.32 -11.49 -0.69
CA CYS A 25 10.43 -12.55 -1.70
C CYS A 25 9.05 -13.10 -2.09
N TYR A 26 8.17 -13.33 -1.10
CA TYR A 26 6.82 -13.80 -1.36
C TYR A 26 6.02 -12.84 -2.26
N VAL A 27 6.05 -11.54 -1.96
CA VAL A 27 5.36 -10.52 -2.74
C VAL A 27 5.93 -10.46 -4.16
N GLN A 28 7.26 -10.47 -4.31
CA GLN A 28 7.92 -10.46 -5.63
C GLN A 28 7.57 -11.70 -6.46
N THR A 29 7.63 -12.89 -5.87
CA THR A 29 7.25 -14.13 -6.57
C THR A 29 5.76 -14.10 -6.96
N SER A 30 4.90 -13.58 -6.09
CA SER A 30 3.46 -13.46 -6.37
C SER A 30 3.16 -12.50 -7.53
N LEU A 31 3.89 -11.37 -7.62
CA LEU A 31 3.82 -10.45 -8.77
C LEU A 31 4.18 -11.18 -10.07
N SER A 32 5.34 -11.85 -10.09
CA SER A 32 5.83 -12.55 -11.29
C SER A 32 4.89 -13.67 -11.75
N GLN A 33 4.28 -14.41 -10.82
CA GLN A 33 3.31 -15.47 -11.14
C GLN A 33 2.04 -14.94 -11.82
N LEU A 34 1.65 -13.70 -11.53
CA LEU A 34 0.48 -13.04 -12.13
C LEU A 34 0.85 -12.18 -13.35
N GLY A 35 2.10 -12.23 -13.82
CA GLY A 35 2.56 -11.43 -14.96
C GLY A 35 2.60 -9.92 -14.67
N LEU A 36 2.57 -9.53 -13.40
CA LEU A 36 2.59 -8.13 -12.98
C LEU A 36 4.04 -7.63 -12.88
N TRP A 37 4.32 -6.49 -13.50
CA TRP A 37 5.65 -5.88 -13.48
C TRP A 37 5.89 -4.99 -12.25
N CYS A 38 4.83 -4.51 -11.60
CA CYS A 38 4.92 -3.73 -10.36
C CYS A 38 3.65 -3.87 -9.49
N CYS A 39 3.77 -3.49 -8.22
CA CYS A 39 2.66 -3.37 -7.27
C CYS A 39 1.94 -2.01 -7.49
N MET A 40 1.33 -1.84 -8.65
CA MET A 40 0.55 -0.64 -8.99
C MET A 40 -0.62 -1.02 -9.90
N PRO A 41 -1.85 -0.52 -9.63
CA PRO A 41 -2.94 -0.64 -10.59
C PRO A 41 -2.72 0.27 -11.80
N ASN A 42 -3.27 -0.09 -12.95
CA ASN A 42 -3.27 0.77 -14.13
C ASN A 42 -4.47 1.74 -14.08
N LEU A 43 -4.20 2.98 -13.66
CA LEU A 43 -5.21 4.03 -13.55
C LEU A 43 -5.66 4.63 -14.90
N ASN A 44 -5.04 4.24 -16.02
CA ASN A 44 -5.45 4.68 -17.35
C ASN A 44 -6.40 3.68 -18.03
N GLU A 45 -6.55 2.48 -17.47
CA GLU A 45 -7.49 1.46 -17.93
C GLU A 45 -8.77 1.45 -17.07
N GLN A 46 -9.81 0.76 -17.54
CA GLN A 46 -11.01 0.56 -16.76
C GLN A 46 -10.73 -0.26 -15.49
N PRO A 47 -11.48 -0.04 -14.39
CA PRO A 47 -11.33 -0.80 -13.15
C PRO A 47 -11.36 -2.33 -13.33
N ASP A 48 -12.19 -2.81 -14.26
CA ASP A 48 -12.44 -4.22 -14.56
C ASP A 48 -11.55 -4.76 -15.70
N SER A 49 -10.48 -4.03 -16.07
CA SER A 49 -9.51 -4.55 -17.03
C SER A 49 -8.80 -5.78 -16.49
N LEU A 50 -8.39 -6.70 -17.37
CA LEU A 50 -7.71 -7.93 -16.97
C LEU A 50 -6.47 -7.67 -16.10
N TYR A 51 -5.73 -6.59 -16.40
CA TYR A 51 -4.57 -6.19 -15.60
C TYR A 51 -4.97 -5.74 -14.20
N ASN A 52 -6.02 -4.91 -14.08
CA ASN A 52 -6.49 -4.38 -12.80
C ASN A 52 -7.13 -5.47 -11.92
N GLU A 53 -7.84 -6.42 -12.53
CA GLU A 53 -8.34 -7.62 -11.85
C GLU A 53 -7.19 -8.49 -11.33
N ALA A 54 -6.16 -8.75 -12.16
CA ALA A 54 -4.98 -9.48 -11.73
C ALA A 54 -4.24 -8.75 -10.59
N HIS A 55 -4.15 -7.42 -10.65
CA HIS A 55 -3.58 -6.60 -9.59
C HIS A 55 -4.42 -6.66 -8.29
N GLN A 56 -5.75 -6.61 -8.37
CA GLN A 56 -6.63 -6.76 -7.21
C GLN A 56 -6.42 -8.13 -6.54
N ILE A 57 -6.42 -9.21 -7.33
CA ILE A 57 -6.17 -10.58 -6.85
C ILE A 57 -4.80 -10.67 -6.15
N PHE A 58 -3.77 -10.10 -6.77
CA PHE A 58 -2.42 -10.03 -6.21
C PHE A 58 -2.42 -9.34 -4.83
N VAL A 59 -2.97 -8.12 -4.75
CA VAL A 59 -2.95 -7.32 -3.51
C VAL A 59 -3.69 -8.05 -2.40
N ILE A 60 -4.89 -8.57 -2.67
CA ILE A 60 -5.69 -9.29 -1.67
C ILE A 60 -4.95 -10.56 -1.22
N LYS A 61 -4.40 -11.36 -2.14
CA LYS A 61 -3.64 -12.58 -1.81
C LYS A 61 -2.42 -12.26 -0.97
N SER A 62 -1.63 -11.26 -1.36
CA SER A 62 -0.42 -10.86 -0.64
C SER A 62 -0.74 -10.28 0.73
N PHE A 63 -1.75 -9.42 0.83
CA PHE A 63 -2.20 -8.87 2.11
C PHE A 63 -2.58 -9.98 3.09
N ARG A 64 -3.40 -10.94 2.65
CA ARG A 64 -3.82 -12.08 3.48
C ARG A 64 -2.64 -12.91 3.97
N GLN A 65 -1.74 -13.27 3.06
CA GLN A 65 -0.57 -14.09 3.41
C GLN A 65 0.35 -13.37 4.39
N LEU A 66 0.65 -12.09 4.14
CA LEU A 66 1.52 -11.30 5.01
C LEU A 66 0.89 -11.11 6.38
N THR A 67 -0.43 -10.89 6.45
CA THR A 67 -1.15 -10.74 7.72
C THR A 67 -1.13 -12.05 8.51
N ALA A 68 -1.45 -13.18 7.88
CA ALA A 68 -1.37 -14.50 8.51
C ALA A 68 0.06 -14.85 8.96
N GLY A 69 1.08 -14.39 8.22
CA GLY A 69 2.49 -14.48 8.60
C GLY A 69 2.93 -13.51 9.71
N GLY A 70 2.02 -12.69 10.23
CA GLY A 70 2.27 -11.74 11.32
C GLY A 70 3.01 -10.47 10.90
N ALA A 71 3.12 -10.17 9.61
CA ALA A 71 3.82 -8.98 9.10
C ALA A 71 3.24 -7.67 9.63
N TYR A 72 1.94 -7.66 9.94
CA TYR A 72 1.20 -6.48 10.39
C TYR A 72 0.78 -6.55 11.87
N LYS A 73 1.37 -7.44 12.68
CA LYS A 73 1.01 -7.56 14.12
C LYS A 73 1.10 -6.24 14.88
N TYR A 74 2.09 -5.41 14.55
CA TYR A 74 2.28 -4.09 15.17
C TYR A 74 1.17 -3.08 14.84
N MET A 75 0.37 -3.33 13.79
CA MET A 75 -0.77 -2.49 13.41
C MET A 75 -2.06 -2.85 14.17
N ASN A 76 -2.04 -3.87 15.05
CA ASN A 76 -3.21 -4.36 15.79
C ASN A 76 -4.40 -4.68 14.86
N MET A 77 -4.11 -5.32 13.72
CA MET A 77 -5.12 -5.72 12.75
C MET A 77 -6.08 -6.72 13.36
N ASN A 78 -7.39 -6.53 13.14
CA ASN A 78 -8.38 -7.54 13.51
C ASN A 78 -8.32 -8.69 12.49
N GLU A 79 -7.68 -9.78 12.89
CA GLU A 79 -7.45 -10.95 12.04
C GLU A 79 -8.75 -11.68 11.64
N ALA A 80 -9.87 -11.41 12.32
CA ALA A 80 -11.18 -12.00 12.00
C ALA A 80 -11.63 -11.70 10.56
N TYR A 81 -11.20 -10.57 9.98
CA TYR A 81 -11.61 -10.13 8.66
C TYR A 81 -10.65 -10.56 7.53
N ILE A 82 -9.54 -11.23 7.83
CA ILE A 82 -8.54 -11.62 6.81
C ILE A 82 -9.14 -12.54 5.73
N ASN A 83 -10.16 -13.31 6.07
CA ASN A 83 -10.81 -14.23 5.14
C ASN A 83 -12.14 -13.70 4.59
N ASP A 84 -12.55 -12.49 4.97
CA ASP A 84 -13.70 -11.80 4.40
C ASP A 84 -13.30 -11.18 3.06
N LEU A 85 -13.35 -11.99 2.00
CA LEU A 85 -12.92 -11.57 0.67
C LEU A 85 -13.78 -10.45 0.08
N GLU A 86 -15.06 -10.38 0.47
CA GLU A 86 -15.95 -9.31 0.00
C GLU A 86 -15.53 -7.98 0.62
N LEU A 87 -15.31 -7.95 1.93
CA LEU A 87 -14.79 -6.76 2.62
C LEU A 87 -13.41 -6.34 2.08
N LEU A 88 -12.52 -7.29 1.83
CA LEU A 88 -11.19 -6.98 1.27
C LEU A 88 -11.26 -6.41 -0.15
N LYS A 89 -12.19 -6.90 -0.99
CA LYS A 89 -12.45 -6.33 -2.32
C LYS A 89 -12.98 -4.90 -2.21
N GLN A 90 -14.00 -4.67 -1.37
CA GLN A 90 -14.56 -3.34 -1.14
C GLN A 90 -13.50 -2.35 -0.62
N ALA A 91 -12.65 -2.79 0.32
CA ALA A 91 -11.55 -2.00 0.85
C ALA A 91 -10.52 -1.65 -0.24
N TYR A 92 -10.17 -2.62 -1.09
CA TYR A 92 -9.29 -2.38 -2.23
C TYR A 92 -9.91 -1.39 -3.21
N ASP A 93 -11.17 -1.56 -3.59
CA ASP A 93 -11.84 -0.72 -4.59
C ASP A 93 -11.93 0.73 -4.10
N HIS A 94 -12.30 0.93 -2.84
CA HIS A 94 -12.30 2.25 -2.23
C HIS A 94 -10.87 2.84 -2.14
N TYR A 95 -9.88 2.03 -1.79
CA TYR A 95 -8.50 2.53 -1.75
C TYR A 95 -8.02 2.94 -3.14
N VAL A 96 -8.13 2.07 -4.15
CA VAL A 96 -7.60 2.31 -5.50
C VAL A 96 -8.40 3.38 -6.23
N HIS A 97 -9.71 3.20 -6.38
CA HIS A 97 -10.52 4.04 -7.27
C HIS A 97 -10.87 5.39 -6.66
N TYR A 98 -10.89 5.50 -5.33
CA TYR A 98 -11.19 6.76 -4.65
C TYR A 98 -9.93 7.41 -4.06
N SER A 99 -9.27 6.77 -3.10
CA SER A 99 -8.20 7.42 -2.33
C SER A 99 -6.92 7.62 -3.16
N PHE A 100 -6.47 6.56 -3.83
CA PHE A 100 -5.23 6.53 -4.60
C PHE A 100 -5.36 7.34 -5.89
N THR A 101 -6.46 7.16 -6.65
CA THR A 101 -6.74 7.99 -7.83
C THR A 101 -6.74 9.49 -7.51
N LYS A 102 -7.39 9.91 -6.41
CA LYS A 102 -7.38 11.33 -5.98
C LYS A 102 -5.96 11.82 -5.68
N LYS A 103 -5.14 11.01 -5.02
CA LYS A 103 -3.75 11.32 -4.72
C LYS A 103 -2.94 11.48 -6.00
N VAL A 104 -3.02 10.52 -6.92
CA VAL A 104 -2.31 10.57 -8.21
C VAL A 104 -2.76 11.77 -9.04
N ALA A 105 -4.06 12.08 -9.08
CA ALA A 105 -4.58 13.25 -9.80
C ALA A 105 -4.02 14.57 -9.25
N LYS A 106 -3.87 14.69 -7.92
CA LYS A 106 -3.23 15.85 -7.30
C LYS A 106 -1.74 15.96 -7.67
N GLU A 107 -1.00 14.87 -7.57
CA GLU A 107 0.44 14.83 -7.88
C GLU A 107 0.72 15.09 -9.38
N ARG A 108 -0.16 14.62 -10.28
CA ARG A 108 -0.07 14.94 -11.71
C ARG A 108 -0.27 16.42 -12.00
N LYS A 109 -1.08 17.12 -11.21
CA LYS A 109 -1.36 18.56 -11.39
C LYS A 109 -0.25 19.42 -10.81
N GLU A 110 0.28 19.04 -9.66
CA GLU A 110 1.31 19.79 -8.94
C GLU A 110 2.10 18.84 -8.04
N GLU A 111 3.39 18.69 -8.32
CA GLU A 111 4.26 17.78 -7.58
C GLU A 111 4.37 18.16 -6.09
N GLY A 112 4.24 17.16 -5.22
CA GLY A 112 4.28 17.29 -3.77
C GLY A 112 3.04 17.93 -3.17
N LYS A 113 1.99 18.21 -3.95
CA LYS A 113 0.76 18.85 -3.45
C LYS A 113 0.08 18.02 -2.38
N HIS A 114 -0.01 16.70 -2.56
CA HIS A 114 -0.66 15.86 -1.55
C HIS A 114 0.08 15.93 -0.21
N HIS A 115 1.42 15.91 -0.24
CA HIS A 115 2.21 16.01 0.99
C HIS A 115 1.97 17.35 1.71
N ARG A 116 2.02 18.48 0.98
CA ARG A 116 1.73 19.81 1.54
C ARG A 116 0.31 19.94 2.08
N ASP A 117 -0.67 19.36 1.39
CA ASP A 117 -2.07 19.35 1.84
C ASP A 117 -2.22 18.56 3.16
N GLU A 118 -1.59 17.38 3.28
CA GLU A 118 -1.63 16.58 4.50
C GLU A 118 -0.91 17.26 5.67
N GLU A 119 0.25 17.88 5.43
CA GLU A 119 0.94 18.70 6.45
C GLU A 119 0.07 19.85 6.94
N ARG A 120 -0.62 20.55 6.01
CA ARG A 120 -1.53 21.65 6.37
C ARG A 120 -2.70 21.17 7.25
N LYS A 121 -3.31 20.02 6.94
CA LYS A 121 -4.38 19.45 7.77
C LYS A 121 -3.90 19.11 9.17
N LEU A 122 -2.71 18.51 9.30
CA LEU A 122 -2.12 18.18 10.61
C LEU A 122 -1.92 19.43 11.46
N ILE A 123 -1.43 20.52 10.86
CA ILE A 123 -1.25 21.81 11.54
C ILE A 123 -2.60 22.43 11.94
N GLN A 124 -3.62 22.33 11.09
CA GLN A 124 -4.96 22.87 11.37
C GLN A 124 -5.72 22.10 12.46
N THR A 125 -5.48 20.79 12.60
CA THR A 125 -6.17 19.94 13.58
C THR A 125 -5.47 19.92 14.96
N ALA A 126 -4.29 20.53 15.07
CA ALA A 126 -3.49 20.57 16.31
C ALA A 126 -4.05 21.46 17.44
N PRO A 127 -4.78 22.57 17.19
CA PRO A 127 -5.31 23.42 18.28
C PRO A 127 -6.64 22.96 18.89
N GLU A 128 -7.41 22.06 18.27
CA GLU A 128 -8.79 21.74 18.70
C GLU A 128 -8.89 20.62 19.76
N ARG A 129 -7.78 20.14 20.32
CA ARG A 129 -7.76 19.02 21.29
C ARG A 129 -7.39 19.41 22.73
N VAL A 130 -7.36 20.70 23.05
CA VAL A 130 -7.06 21.21 24.41
C VAL A 130 -8.20 22.10 24.94
N GLY A 131 -9.45 21.78 24.57
CA GLY A 131 -10.66 22.44 25.09
C GLY A 131 -11.52 21.45 25.87
#